data_AF-A0AAF5HXY5-F1
#
_entry.id   AF-A0AAF5HXY5-F1
#
_cell.length_a   1.000
_cell.length_b   1.000
_cell.length_c   1.000
_cell.angle_alpha   90.00
_cell.angle_beta   90.00
_cell.angle_gamma   90.00
#
_symmetry.space_group_name_H-M   'P 1'
#
loop_
_entity.id
_entity.type
_entity.pdbx_description
1 polymer ?
#
loop_
_entity_poly.entity_id
_entity_poly.type
_entity_poly.pdbx_seq_one_letter_code
_entity_poly.pdbx_strand_id
1 'polypeptide(L)'
;KLYNTGRMGVYSYVFLYLLISSYFCCYVTEKTKFNNIFSKDIPKYQRKYDDPVEPGYPVILVPGFGGSRLEAKLNKSSTIHFFCSKTTADYYDIWLNIQEFTIGTIDCFVDNMRMVFNNTTKKSDNSPGVDIKTGEFGYDTSTVEWLDSVHIPQANYFASIADALVSWGYKRGKTIRAAPFDWRLKPSEMDDFFIKLKLTIKRASWFNMGRKVVLLGHSLGNIHINYFLHNYVDKEFKDTFIQSHIALAAPWAGSMQIVKLLVSGYNMEFYRIFLAPSKLRIMQRTWGSSYLLYPKEPAWKKDEVFAASPKNNYTLNNIEEFFKDLNYTEGYEQYLAAQEKTERLMDTPDIQTHCINGIGIKTPEIYKWSELYYPDYPPNTVINGDGDGTVNKKSLDICKMWSKDSNKVTVDEIENTNHIFKNFTGNSMGICNMCKSLVQNIKTNLNKGDSDILKEAYKECDIVTRNNIILDPMCKQLVCREVNYIIHELRNNRTADEICQDLRLCTL
;
A
#
# COMPACT_ATOMS: atom_id res chain seq x y z
N LYS A 1 45.71 44.95 2.76
CA LYS A 1 45.65 43.48 3.02
C LYS A 1 45.04 42.81 1.78
N LEU A 2 45.85 42.64 0.75
CA LEU A 2 45.55 41.89 -0.47
C LEU A 2 46.40 40.62 -0.42
N TYR A 3 45.90 39.51 -0.95
CA TYR A 3 46.40 38.11 -0.93
C TYR A 3 45.66 37.16 0.04
N ASN A 4 44.47 36.67 -0.37
CA ASN A 4 44.11 35.24 -0.32
C ASN A 4 42.70 34.98 -0.89
N THR A 5 42.57 34.95 -2.22
CA THR A 5 41.37 34.43 -2.92
C THR A 5 41.80 33.68 -4.17
N GLY A 6 42.50 32.54 -3.98
CA GLY A 6 43.05 31.74 -5.10
C GLY A 6 42.78 30.24 -5.05
N ARG A 7 42.06 29.71 -4.05
CA ARG A 7 41.91 28.24 -3.89
C ARG A 7 40.51 27.69 -3.61
N MET A 8 39.48 28.53 -3.41
CA MET A 8 38.11 28.05 -3.15
C MET A 8 37.26 27.81 -4.41
N GLY A 9 37.67 28.30 -5.59
CA GLY A 9 36.88 28.15 -6.82
C GLY A 9 36.85 26.72 -7.37
N VAL A 10 37.97 26.00 -7.35
CA VAL A 10 38.07 24.70 -8.05
C VAL A 10 37.36 23.57 -7.28
N TYR A 11 37.37 23.60 -5.94
CA TYR A 11 36.70 22.58 -5.13
C TYR A 11 35.18 22.64 -5.20
N SER A 12 34.57 23.84 -5.26
CA SER A 12 33.11 23.97 -5.40
C SER A 12 32.61 23.52 -6.76
N TYR A 13 33.35 23.77 -7.85
CA TYR A 13 32.94 23.30 -9.19
C TYR A 13 33.08 21.78 -9.34
N VAL A 14 34.11 21.16 -8.78
CA VAL A 14 34.27 19.69 -8.80
C VAL A 14 33.20 19.00 -7.97
N PHE A 15 32.84 19.53 -6.80
CA PHE A 15 31.73 19.00 -5.98
C PHE A 15 30.38 19.13 -6.69
N LEU A 16 30.12 20.27 -7.36
CA LEU A 16 28.89 20.47 -8.13
C LEU A 16 28.82 19.51 -9.33
N TYR A 17 29.94 19.29 -10.03
CA TYR A 17 30.00 18.35 -11.17
C TYR A 17 29.83 16.89 -10.71
N LEU A 18 30.38 16.51 -9.57
CA LEU A 18 30.18 15.18 -8.99
C LEU A 18 28.72 14.96 -8.58
N LEU A 19 28.08 15.96 -7.94
CA LEU A 19 26.65 15.92 -7.58
C LEU A 19 25.74 15.89 -8.81
N ILE A 20 26.05 16.67 -9.86
CA ILE A 20 25.29 16.66 -11.11
C ILE A 20 25.50 15.33 -11.84
N SER A 21 26.72 14.80 -11.86
CA SER A 21 27.02 13.51 -12.51
C SER A 21 26.36 12.34 -11.78
N SER A 22 26.28 12.35 -10.44
CA SER A 22 25.58 11.32 -9.68
C SER A 22 24.07 11.40 -9.88
N TYR A 23 23.50 12.60 -9.97
CA TYR A 23 22.09 12.81 -10.30
C TYR A 23 21.75 12.40 -11.75
N PHE A 24 22.62 12.72 -12.71
CA PHE A 24 22.41 12.38 -14.13
C PHE A 24 22.64 10.89 -14.41
N CYS A 25 23.58 10.24 -13.73
CA CYS A 25 23.81 8.80 -13.85
C CYS A 25 22.60 7.99 -13.38
N CYS A 26 21.90 8.45 -12.32
CA CYS A 26 20.64 7.86 -11.86
C CYS A 26 19.50 7.95 -12.89
N TYR A 27 19.38 9.07 -13.61
CA TYR A 27 18.21 9.30 -14.49
C TYR A 27 18.30 8.57 -15.84
N VAL A 28 19.52 8.33 -16.35
CA VAL A 28 19.70 7.81 -17.72
C VAL A 28 19.63 6.27 -17.79
N THR A 29 19.93 5.55 -16.71
CA THR A 29 19.94 4.07 -16.74
C THR A 29 18.57 3.41 -16.59
N GLU A 30 17.52 4.12 -16.14
CA GLU A 30 16.21 3.50 -15.84
C GLU A 30 15.33 3.21 -17.08
N LYS A 31 15.53 3.90 -18.21
CA LYS A 31 14.62 3.76 -19.37
C LYS A 31 14.86 2.55 -20.28
N THR A 32 15.99 1.84 -20.19
CA THR A 32 16.43 0.91 -21.25
C THR A 32 16.46 -0.58 -20.92
N LYS A 33 16.02 -1.03 -19.73
CA LYS A 33 16.11 -2.46 -19.33
C LYS A 33 14.79 -3.11 -18.86
N PHE A 34 13.66 -2.84 -19.53
CA PHE A 34 12.35 -3.36 -19.11
C PHE A 34 11.94 -4.75 -19.64
N ASN A 35 12.75 -5.43 -20.47
CA ASN A 35 12.27 -6.59 -21.23
C ASN A 35 12.47 -7.98 -20.60
N ASN A 36 13.16 -8.14 -19.46
CA ASN A 36 13.57 -9.49 -18.98
C ASN A 36 13.10 -9.90 -17.57
N ILE A 37 11.96 -9.38 -17.06
CA ILE A 37 11.54 -9.55 -15.66
C ILE A 37 10.43 -10.60 -15.44
N PHE A 38 9.86 -11.16 -16.50
CA PHE A 38 8.58 -11.90 -16.46
C PHE A 38 8.63 -13.35 -15.94
N SER A 39 9.74 -13.85 -15.39
CA SER A 39 9.97 -15.31 -15.30
C SER A 39 9.87 -15.95 -13.91
N LYS A 40 9.07 -15.43 -12.98
CA LYS A 40 8.69 -16.23 -11.80
C LYS A 40 7.21 -16.60 -11.88
N ASP A 41 6.95 -17.86 -12.19
CA ASP A 41 5.61 -18.43 -12.13
C ASP A 41 5.04 -18.24 -10.72
N ILE A 42 3.92 -17.53 -10.64
CA ILE A 42 3.08 -17.58 -9.46
C ILE A 42 2.51 -19.01 -9.40
N PRO A 43 2.61 -19.71 -8.26
CA PRO A 43 2.00 -21.03 -8.13
C PRO A 43 0.52 -20.93 -8.49
N LYS A 44 0.16 -21.47 -9.66
CA LYS A 44 -1.24 -21.57 -10.07
C LYS A 44 -1.90 -22.57 -9.14
N TYR A 45 -3.11 -22.25 -8.72
CA TYR A 45 -3.92 -23.17 -7.93
C TYR A 45 -4.01 -24.52 -8.66
N GLN A 46 -3.61 -25.58 -7.96
CA GLN A 46 -3.73 -26.94 -8.48
C GLN A 46 -5.10 -27.48 -8.04
N ARG A 47 -5.93 -27.75 -9.04
CA ARG A 47 -7.26 -28.32 -8.85
C ARG A 47 -7.18 -29.61 -8.06
N LYS A 48 -7.99 -29.74 -7.02
CA LYS A 48 -8.18 -30.98 -6.26
C LYS A 48 -9.21 -31.87 -6.93
N TYR A 49 -9.21 -33.15 -6.58
CA TYR A 49 -10.11 -34.13 -7.20
C TYR A 49 -11.59 -33.83 -6.89
N ASP A 50 -11.86 -33.29 -5.70
CA ASP A 50 -13.19 -32.95 -5.18
C ASP A 50 -13.63 -31.51 -5.52
N ASP A 51 -12.83 -30.77 -6.28
CA ASP A 51 -13.22 -29.42 -6.70
C ASP A 51 -14.47 -29.44 -7.60
N PRO A 52 -15.32 -28.39 -7.53
CA PRO A 52 -16.44 -28.23 -8.44
C PRO A 52 -15.98 -28.17 -9.91
N VAL A 53 -16.78 -28.72 -10.82
CA VAL A 53 -16.59 -28.62 -12.28
C VAL A 53 -17.48 -27.56 -12.93
N GLU A 54 -18.51 -27.11 -12.22
CA GLU A 54 -19.48 -26.13 -12.71
C GLU A 54 -19.56 -24.95 -11.73
N PRO A 55 -19.71 -23.72 -12.23
CA PRO A 55 -19.80 -22.54 -11.39
C PRO A 55 -21.12 -22.52 -10.60
N GLY A 56 -21.01 -22.16 -9.33
CA GLY A 56 -22.13 -21.95 -8.42
C GLY A 56 -22.81 -20.60 -8.66
N TYR A 57 -22.64 -19.67 -7.72
CA TYR A 57 -23.20 -18.32 -7.79
C TYR A 57 -22.19 -17.34 -8.39
N PRO A 58 -22.60 -16.38 -9.24
CA PRO A 58 -21.71 -15.33 -9.70
C PRO A 58 -21.06 -14.58 -8.53
N VAL A 59 -19.76 -14.31 -8.64
CA VAL A 59 -18.94 -13.65 -7.61
C VAL A 59 -18.55 -12.24 -8.09
N ILE A 60 -18.69 -11.26 -7.21
CA ILE A 60 -18.17 -9.90 -7.41
C ILE A 60 -17.02 -9.66 -6.42
N LEU A 61 -15.83 -9.37 -6.95
CA LEU A 61 -14.63 -9.07 -6.20
C LEU A 61 -14.59 -7.58 -5.84
N VAL A 62 -14.52 -7.26 -4.55
CA VAL A 62 -14.43 -5.89 -4.03
C VAL A 62 -13.09 -5.71 -3.29
N PRO A 63 -12.18 -4.89 -3.82
CA PRO A 63 -10.81 -4.76 -3.32
C PRO A 63 -10.69 -3.97 -2.02
N GLY A 64 -9.53 -4.05 -1.40
CA GLY A 64 -9.15 -3.28 -0.22
C GLY A 64 -8.41 -1.98 -0.54
N PHE A 65 -7.79 -1.41 0.48
CA PHE A 65 -6.96 -0.22 0.36
C PHE A 65 -5.78 -0.49 -0.59
N GLY A 66 -5.63 0.29 -1.66
CA GLY A 66 -4.60 0.03 -2.68
C GLY A 66 -4.87 -1.19 -3.55
N GLY A 67 -6.04 -1.83 -3.44
CA GLY A 67 -6.33 -3.15 -4.02
C GLY A 67 -6.81 -3.13 -5.48
N SER A 68 -6.76 -1.99 -6.15
CA SER A 68 -7.15 -1.88 -7.57
C SER A 68 -6.33 -0.84 -8.29
N ARG A 69 -6.12 -1.08 -9.60
CA ARG A 69 -5.41 -0.14 -10.47
C ARG A 69 -6.10 1.23 -10.53
N LEU A 70 -5.27 2.28 -10.53
CA LEU A 70 -5.69 3.64 -10.83
C LEU A 70 -4.88 4.16 -12.01
N GLU A 71 -5.58 4.87 -12.89
CA GLU A 71 -4.99 5.56 -14.03
C GLU A 71 -5.10 7.07 -13.84
N ALA A 72 -4.06 7.82 -14.24
CA ALA A 72 -4.02 9.26 -14.15
C ALA A 72 -3.88 9.92 -15.52
N LYS A 73 -4.48 11.10 -15.69
CA LYS A 73 -4.19 12.02 -16.80
C LYS A 73 -3.80 13.38 -16.25
N LEU A 74 -2.69 13.95 -16.73
CA LEU A 74 -2.14 15.20 -16.22
C LEU A 74 -2.39 16.38 -17.16
N ASN A 75 -2.75 17.51 -16.59
CA ASN A 75 -2.84 18.84 -17.18
C ASN A 75 -2.61 19.91 -16.10
N LYS A 76 -1.44 19.86 -15.46
CA LYS A 76 -1.05 20.71 -14.33
C LYS A 76 -0.47 22.04 -14.82
N SER A 77 -0.85 23.15 -14.18
CA SER A 77 -0.26 24.48 -14.43
C SER A 77 1.19 24.59 -13.93
N SER A 78 1.47 23.94 -12.80
CA SER A 78 2.78 23.91 -12.14
C SER A 78 3.13 22.52 -11.66
N THR A 79 4.42 22.27 -11.47
CA THR A 79 4.97 21.06 -10.86
C THR A 79 5.91 21.45 -9.74
N ILE A 80 6.06 20.57 -8.75
CA ILE A 80 6.95 20.78 -7.61
C ILE A 80 8.44 20.72 -8.01
N HIS A 81 8.77 19.97 -9.05
CA HIS A 81 10.11 19.84 -9.62
C HIS A 81 10.04 19.95 -11.14
N PHE A 82 11.12 20.43 -11.75
CA PHE A 82 11.19 20.66 -13.21
C PHE A 82 11.08 19.36 -14.02
N PHE A 83 11.46 18.21 -13.42
CA PHE A 83 11.44 16.90 -14.06
C PHE A 83 10.08 16.19 -13.94
N CYS A 84 9.14 16.70 -13.14
CA CYS A 84 7.80 16.14 -13.07
C CYS A 84 7.01 16.52 -14.32
N SER A 85 6.26 15.57 -14.87
CA SER A 85 5.38 15.81 -16.01
C SER A 85 4.26 16.78 -15.65
N LYS A 86 4.11 17.86 -16.43
CA LYS A 86 2.95 18.76 -16.35
C LYS A 86 1.74 18.18 -17.05
N THR A 87 1.94 17.54 -18.21
CA THR A 87 0.89 17.04 -19.08
C THR A 87 1.17 15.61 -19.52
N THR A 88 0.12 14.80 -19.71
CA THR A 88 0.20 13.51 -20.40
C THR A 88 -0.73 13.49 -21.60
N ALA A 89 -0.36 12.78 -22.66
CA ALA A 89 -1.21 12.65 -23.85
C ALA A 89 -2.52 11.90 -23.51
N ASP A 90 -2.36 10.74 -22.87
CA ASP A 90 -3.43 9.85 -22.45
C ASP A 90 -3.32 9.53 -20.95
N TYR A 91 -4.24 8.68 -20.50
CA TYR A 91 -4.15 8.07 -19.17
C TYR A 91 -2.97 7.10 -19.10
N TYR A 92 -2.33 7.04 -17.94
CA TYR A 92 -1.27 6.07 -17.63
C TYR A 92 -1.55 5.42 -16.28
N ASP A 93 -1.07 4.19 -16.08
CA ASP A 93 -1.13 3.53 -14.77
C ASP A 93 -0.31 4.33 -13.76
N ILE A 94 -0.98 4.98 -12.81
CA ILE A 94 -0.34 5.67 -11.68
C ILE A 94 -0.20 4.74 -10.47
N TRP A 95 -1.11 3.78 -10.34
CA TRP A 95 -1.06 2.76 -9.29
C TRP A 95 -1.45 1.40 -9.87
N LEU A 96 -0.63 0.35 -9.72
CA LEU A 96 0.75 0.31 -9.22
C LEU A 96 1.73 0.49 -10.39
N ASN A 97 2.53 1.55 -10.34
CA ASN A 97 3.65 1.74 -11.24
C ASN A 97 4.92 1.90 -10.41
N ILE A 98 5.75 0.85 -10.36
CA ILE A 98 6.97 0.83 -9.53
C ILE A 98 7.97 1.91 -9.98
N GLN A 99 7.95 2.33 -11.25
CA GLN A 99 8.81 3.42 -11.72
C GLN A 99 8.52 4.74 -11.02
N GLU A 100 7.31 4.94 -10.51
CA GLU A 100 6.94 6.15 -9.78
C GLU A 100 7.60 6.20 -8.38
N PHE A 101 8.14 5.07 -7.89
CA PHE A 101 8.70 4.95 -6.55
C PHE A 101 10.22 5.17 -6.45
N THR A 102 10.85 5.71 -7.49
CA THR A 102 12.28 6.04 -7.43
C THR A 102 12.49 7.38 -6.72
N ILE A 103 13.68 7.60 -6.13
CA ILE A 103 13.99 8.79 -5.31
C ILE A 103 13.78 10.10 -6.09
N GLY A 104 13.91 10.08 -7.41
CA GLY A 104 13.64 11.24 -8.27
C GLY A 104 12.15 11.48 -8.50
N THR A 105 11.38 10.44 -8.76
CA THR A 105 9.97 10.57 -9.20
C THR A 105 8.97 10.56 -8.06
N ILE A 106 9.36 10.09 -6.86
CA ILE A 106 8.40 9.89 -5.77
C ILE A 106 7.69 11.17 -5.35
N ASP A 107 8.39 12.29 -5.35
CA ASP A 107 7.79 13.57 -5.02
C ASP A 107 6.72 13.92 -6.09
N CYS A 108 6.94 13.61 -7.37
CA CYS A 108 5.95 13.78 -8.45
C CYS A 108 4.72 12.89 -8.22
N PHE A 109 4.94 11.62 -7.87
CA PHE A 109 3.88 10.68 -7.53
C PHE A 109 3.04 11.18 -6.35
N VAL A 110 3.68 11.64 -5.28
CA VAL A 110 3.01 12.21 -4.09
C VAL A 110 2.17 13.44 -4.47
N ASP A 111 2.69 14.35 -5.29
CA ASP A 111 1.94 15.53 -5.74
C ASP A 111 0.79 15.20 -6.71
N ASN A 112 0.85 14.06 -7.41
CA ASN A 112 -0.24 13.62 -8.27
C ASN A 112 -1.32 12.84 -7.49
N MET A 113 -0.92 12.03 -6.51
CA MET A 113 -1.81 11.15 -5.75
C MET A 113 -2.45 11.80 -4.53
N ARG A 114 -1.90 12.92 -4.04
CA ARG A 114 -2.54 13.68 -2.95
C ARG A 114 -3.90 14.22 -3.40
N MET A 115 -4.80 14.31 -2.45
CA MET A 115 -6.10 14.95 -2.61
C MET A 115 -6.10 16.34 -1.97
N VAL A 116 -7.07 17.16 -2.34
CA VAL A 116 -7.29 18.49 -1.76
C VAL A 116 -8.62 18.47 -1.02
N PHE A 117 -8.56 18.55 0.30
CA PHE A 117 -9.76 18.58 1.14
C PHE A 117 -10.36 19.99 1.16
N ASN A 118 -11.66 20.11 0.96
CA ASN A 118 -12.41 21.34 1.07
C ASN A 118 -13.18 21.34 2.39
N ASN A 119 -12.76 22.19 3.34
CA ASN A 119 -13.33 22.22 4.68
C ASN A 119 -14.80 22.71 4.71
N THR A 120 -15.26 23.41 3.67
CA THR A 120 -16.65 23.87 3.55
C THR A 120 -17.57 22.76 3.06
N THR A 121 -17.18 22.06 2.00
CA THR A 121 -18.00 20.97 1.42
C THR A 121 -17.79 19.64 2.11
N LYS A 122 -16.73 19.51 2.93
CA LYS A 122 -16.25 18.26 3.56
C LYS A 122 -15.89 17.17 2.55
N LYS A 123 -15.63 17.56 1.29
CA LYS A 123 -15.23 16.67 0.20
C LYS A 123 -13.78 16.87 -0.21
N SER A 124 -13.19 15.84 -0.78
CA SER A 124 -11.83 15.84 -1.33
C SER A 124 -11.88 15.77 -2.86
N ASP A 125 -11.13 16.66 -3.49
CA ASP A 125 -10.90 16.67 -4.94
C ASP A 125 -9.51 16.12 -5.28
N ASN A 126 -9.31 15.72 -6.54
CA ASN A 126 -7.97 15.40 -7.04
C ASN A 126 -7.03 16.63 -6.95
N SER A 127 -5.72 16.38 -7.00
CA SER A 127 -4.76 17.46 -7.16
C SER A 127 -5.04 18.31 -8.42
N PRO A 128 -4.82 19.64 -8.38
CA PRO A 128 -5.12 20.50 -9.51
C PRO A 128 -4.46 20.03 -10.81
N GLY A 129 -5.27 19.87 -11.86
CA GLY A 129 -4.80 19.35 -13.15
C GLY A 129 -4.52 17.85 -13.17
N VAL A 130 -4.98 17.09 -12.19
CA VAL A 130 -4.87 15.62 -12.17
C VAL A 130 -6.27 15.06 -12.27
N ASP A 131 -6.52 14.23 -13.27
CA ASP A 131 -7.70 13.39 -13.33
C ASP A 131 -7.32 11.95 -12.99
N ILE A 132 -8.16 11.28 -12.18
CA ILE A 132 -7.94 9.92 -11.73
C ILE A 132 -9.18 9.11 -12.06
N LYS A 133 -8.98 7.94 -12.67
CA LYS A 133 -10.05 6.97 -12.91
C LYS A 133 -9.60 5.58 -12.48
N THR A 134 -10.60 4.74 -12.22
CA THR A 134 -10.43 3.30 -12.04
C THR A 134 -10.50 2.60 -13.40
N GLY A 135 -10.01 1.36 -13.47
CA GLY A 135 -10.29 0.49 -14.61
C GLY A 135 -11.79 0.17 -14.78
N GLU A 136 -12.12 -0.57 -15.84
CA GLU A 136 -13.52 -0.85 -16.21
C GLU A 136 -14.27 -1.63 -15.12
N PHE A 137 -15.41 -1.08 -14.69
CA PHE A 137 -16.23 -1.68 -13.65
C PHE A 137 -17.01 -2.90 -14.18
N GLY A 138 -16.88 -4.04 -13.50
CA GLY A 138 -17.71 -5.23 -13.71
C GLY A 138 -17.19 -6.25 -14.73
N TYR A 139 -16.46 -5.84 -15.77
CA TYR A 139 -16.05 -6.74 -16.86
C TYR A 139 -14.57 -7.11 -16.80
N ASP A 140 -13.68 -6.13 -16.74
CA ASP A 140 -12.25 -6.37 -16.65
C ASP A 140 -11.83 -6.69 -15.21
N THR A 141 -11.73 -7.99 -14.90
CA THR A 141 -11.32 -8.46 -13.57
C THR A 141 -9.82 -8.25 -13.33
N SER A 142 -9.01 -8.01 -14.36
CA SER A 142 -7.56 -7.77 -14.20
C SER A 142 -7.27 -6.55 -13.33
N THR A 143 -8.18 -5.58 -13.30
CA THR A 143 -8.09 -4.32 -12.53
C THR A 143 -8.00 -4.52 -11.02
N VAL A 144 -8.45 -5.67 -10.52
CA VAL A 144 -8.37 -6.07 -9.10
C VAL A 144 -7.58 -7.36 -8.91
N GLU A 145 -7.38 -8.16 -9.96
CA GLU A 145 -6.51 -9.34 -9.89
C GLU A 145 -5.03 -8.96 -9.80
N TRP A 146 -4.62 -7.95 -10.55
CA TRP A 146 -3.26 -7.46 -10.64
C TRP A 146 -3.20 -5.97 -10.40
N LEU A 147 -2.30 -5.55 -9.52
CA LEU A 147 -2.10 -4.13 -9.21
C LEU A 147 -1.30 -3.41 -10.29
N ASP A 148 -0.64 -4.10 -11.21
CA ASP A 148 0.07 -3.52 -12.35
C ASP A 148 -0.46 -4.10 -13.66
N SER A 149 -0.15 -3.44 -14.79
CA SER A 149 -0.54 -3.93 -16.13
C SER A 149 0.40 -5.01 -16.67
N VAL A 150 1.58 -5.16 -16.10
CA VAL A 150 2.60 -6.13 -16.56
C VAL A 150 2.60 -7.43 -15.74
N HIS A 151 1.74 -7.53 -14.72
CA HIS A 151 1.49 -8.72 -13.91
C HIS A 151 2.75 -9.27 -13.22
N ILE A 152 3.54 -8.40 -12.60
CA ILE A 152 4.66 -8.88 -11.77
C ILE A 152 4.14 -9.70 -10.57
N PRO A 153 4.86 -10.73 -10.11
CA PRO A 153 4.43 -11.56 -8.99
C PRO A 153 4.08 -10.79 -7.70
N GLN A 154 4.72 -9.65 -7.47
CA GLN A 154 4.52 -8.76 -6.34
C GLN A 154 3.19 -7.99 -6.38
N ALA A 155 2.61 -7.85 -7.57
CA ALA A 155 1.36 -7.14 -7.80
C ALA A 155 0.16 -8.08 -7.89
N ASN A 156 0.34 -9.39 -7.72
CA ASN A 156 -0.78 -10.32 -7.60
C ASN A 156 -1.57 -9.99 -6.32
N TYR A 157 -2.86 -9.74 -6.51
CA TYR A 157 -3.81 -9.48 -5.44
C TYR A 157 -4.95 -10.49 -5.43
N PHE A 158 -5.95 -10.35 -6.33
CA PHE A 158 -7.01 -11.35 -6.49
C PHE A 158 -6.69 -12.43 -7.53
N ALA A 159 -5.59 -12.34 -8.28
CA ALA A 159 -5.33 -13.26 -9.39
C ALA A 159 -5.36 -14.73 -8.97
N SER A 160 -4.80 -15.07 -7.81
CA SER A 160 -4.84 -16.45 -7.28
C SER A 160 -6.25 -16.94 -6.95
N ILE A 161 -7.11 -16.06 -6.41
CA ILE A 161 -8.52 -16.39 -6.12
C ILE A 161 -9.29 -16.56 -7.43
N ALA A 162 -9.09 -15.65 -8.39
CA ALA A 162 -9.71 -15.73 -9.70
C ALA A 162 -9.29 -16.98 -10.47
N ASP A 163 -8.02 -17.37 -10.43
CA ASP A 163 -7.51 -18.59 -11.05
C ASP A 163 -8.13 -19.85 -10.42
N ALA A 164 -8.28 -19.90 -9.10
CA ALA A 164 -8.98 -20.99 -8.43
C ALA A 164 -10.44 -21.08 -8.89
N LEU A 165 -11.18 -19.97 -8.89
CA LEU A 165 -12.56 -19.94 -9.38
C LEU A 165 -12.66 -20.38 -10.84
N VAL A 166 -11.76 -19.91 -11.72
CA VAL A 166 -11.74 -20.32 -13.13
C VAL A 166 -11.47 -21.82 -13.26
N SER A 167 -10.60 -22.40 -12.43
CA SER A 167 -10.36 -23.85 -12.39
C SER A 167 -11.61 -24.66 -11.96
N TRP A 168 -12.58 -23.99 -11.32
CA TRP A 168 -13.88 -24.54 -10.93
C TRP A 168 -14.99 -24.24 -11.94
N GLY A 169 -14.65 -23.79 -13.16
CA GLY A 169 -15.60 -23.55 -14.25
C GLY A 169 -16.13 -22.12 -14.33
N TYR A 170 -15.66 -21.19 -13.47
CA TYR A 170 -16.02 -19.78 -13.59
C TYR A 170 -15.35 -19.10 -14.80
N LYS A 171 -15.92 -17.98 -15.24
CA LYS A 171 -15.44 -17.17 -16.36
C LYS A 171 -15.31 -15.71 -15.93
N ARG A 172 -14.10 -15.15 -16.07
CA ARG A 172 -13.79 -13.73 -15.91
C ARG A 172 -14.72 -12.87 -16.77
N GLY A 173 -15.14 -11.72 -16.25
CA GLY A 173 -16.09 -10.80 -16.88
C GLY A 173 -17.54 -11.31 -17.00
N LYS A 174 -17.84 -12.56 -16.59
CA LYS A 174 -19.18 -13.14 -16.67
C LYS A 174 -19.69 -13.63 -15.31
N THR A 175 -19.14 -14.73 -14.80
CA THR A 175 -19.47 -15.27 -13.47
C THR A 175 -18.52 -14.77 -12.39
N ILE A 176 -17.34 -14.25 -12.77
CA ILE A 176 -16.48 -13.44 -11.90
C ILE A 176 -16.54 -12.02 -12.44
N ARG A 177 -16.81 -11.05 -11.57
CA ARG A 177 -16.82 -9.62 -11.89
C ARG A 177 -15.99 -8.86 -10.88
N ALA A 178 -15.52 -7.68 -11.26
CA ALA A 178 -14.76 -6.80 -10.38
C ALA A 178 -15.52 -5.51 -10.09
N ALA A 179 -15.35 -4.98 -8.88
CA ALA A 179 -15.87 -3.70 -8.46
C ALA A 179 -14.72 -2.80 -7.98
N PRO A 180 -13.81 -2.36 -8.88
CA PRO A 180 -12.74 -1.44 -8.51
C PRO A 180 -13.33 -0.10 -8.07
N PHE A 181 -12.61 0.59 -7.18
CA PHE A 181 -12.99 1.93 -6.71
C PHE A 181 -11.75 2.76 -6.42
N ASP A 182 -11.94 4.07 -6.35
CA ASP A 182 -10.90 4.97 -5.87
C ASP A 182 -10.78 4.82 -4.35
N TRP A 183 -9.83 3.99 -3.94
CA TRP A 183 -9.59 3.62 -2.54
C TRP A 183 -9.04 4.77 -1.69
N ARG A 184 -8.85 5.97 -2.25
CA ARG A 184 -8.51 7.18 -1.50
C ARG A 184 -9.75 7.84 -0.86
N LEU A 185 -10.94 7.58 -1.40
CA LEU A 185 -12.19 8.26 -1.05
C LEU A 185 -12.89 7.61 0.14
N LYS A 186 -13.64 8.42 0.89
CA LYS A 186 -14.57 7.94 1.94
C LYS A 186 -15.97 7.72 1.36
N PRO A 187 -16.86 6.95 2.03
CA PRO A 187 -18.16 6.58 1.48
C PRO A 187 -19.05 7.75 1.03
N SER A 188 -19.02 8.90 1.72
CA SER A 188 -19.81 10.10 1.34
C SER A 188 -19.38 10.75 0.02
N GLU A 189 -18.30 10.28 -0.60
CA GLU A 189 -17.76 10.75 -1.89
C GLU A 189 -17.88 9.68 -2.99
N MET A 190 -18.54 8.56 -2.71
CA MET A 190 -18.48 7.36 -3.54
C MET A 190 -19.85 6.91 -4.09
N ASP A 191 -20.83 7.82 -4.19
CA ASP A 191 -22.17 7.52 -4.70
C ASP A 191 -22.12 6.81 -6.07
N ASP A 192 -21.26 7.27 -6.97
CA ASP A 192 -21.02 6.64 -8.28
C ASP A 192 -20.60 5.18 -8.17
N PHE A 193 -19.72 4.84 -7.23
CA PHE A 193 -19.29 3.48 -6.98
C PHE A 193 -20.45 2.61 -6.50
N PHE A 194 -21.24 3.10 -5.53
CA PHE A 194 -22.35 2.34 -4.97
C PHE A 194 -23.47 2.11 -6.00
N ILE A 195 -23.74 3.09 -6.87
CA ILE A 195 -24.66 2.96 -8.00
C ILE A 195 -24.14 1.91 -8.98
N LYS A 196 -22.87 1.96 -9.38
CA LYS A 196 -22.23 0.98 -10.28
C LYS A 196 -22.23 -0.42 -9.68
N LEU A 197 -22.00 -0.56 -8.37
CA LEU A 197 -22.08 -1.82 -7.65
C LEU A 197 -23.48 -2.40 -7.70
N LYS A 198 -24.51 -1.60 -7.40
CA LYS A 198 -25.93 -2.02 -7.49
C LYS A 198 -26.30 -2.52 -8.89
N LEU A 199 -25.88 -1.78 -9.92
CA LEU A 199 -26.13 -2.17 -11.32
C LEU A 199 -25.38 -3.44 -11.71
N THR A 200 -24.15 -3.61 -11.24
CA THR A 200 -23.33 -4.79 -11.53
C THR A 200 -23.87 -6.03 -10.84
N ILE A 201 -24.39 -5.91 -9.63
CA ILE A 201 -25.13 -6.97 -8.93
C ILE A 201 -26.33 -7.43 -9.78
N LYS A 202 -27.18 -6.50 -10.23
CA LYS A 202 -28.34 -6.83 -11.08
C LYS A 202 -27.92 -7.50 -12.40
N ARG A 203 -26.90 -6.95 -13.07
CA ARG A 203 -26.38 -7.50 -14.34
C ARG A 203 -25.79 -8.90 -14.13
N ALA A 204 -24.96 -9.08 -13.11
CA ALA A 204 -24.37 -10.37 -12.78
C ALA A 204 -25.45 -11.42 -12.52
N SER A 205 -26.52 -11.07 -11.80
CA SER A 205 -27.65 -11.97 -11.61
C SER A 205 -28.35 -12.31 -12.92
N TRP A 206 -28.71 -11.31 -13.73
CA TRP A 206 -29.41 -11.51 -15.00
C TRP A 206 -28.62 -12.37 -15.99
N PHE A 207 -27.32 -12.08 -16.20
CA PHE A 207 -26.46 -12.85 -17.09
C PHE A 207 -26.19 -14.29 -16.61
N ASN A 208 -26.53 -14.59 -15.36
CA ASN A 208 -26.40 -15.92 -14.76
C ASN A 208 -27.77 -16.50 -14.38
N MET A 209 -28.76 -16.30 -15.26
CA MET A 209 -30.10 -16.92 -15.18
C MET A 209 -30.87 -16.56 -13.90
N GLY A 210 -30.71 -15.32 -13.42
CA GLY A 210 -31.39 -14.85 -12.20
C GLY A 210 -30.79 -15.40 -10.91
N ARG A 211 -29.64 -16.09 -10.96
CA ARG A 211 -28.95 -16.52 -9.74
C ARG A 211 -28.54 -15.31 -8.91
N LYS A 212 -28.62 -15.45 -7.59
CA LYS A 212 -28.09 -14.46 -6.64
C LYS A 212 -26.57 -14.37 -6.74
N VAL A 213 -25.99 -13.25 -6.30
CA VAL A 213 -24.55 -12.99 -6.34
C VAL A 213 -23.89 -13.15 -4.97
N VAL A 214 -22.65 -13.62 -4.97
CA VAL A 214 -21.75 -13.59 -3.81
C VAL A 214 -20.90 -12.33 -3.90
N LEU A 215 -20.90 -11.52 -2.84
CA LEU A 215 -19.98 -10.40 -2.70
C LEU A 215 -18.73 -10.92 -1.96
N LEU A 216 -17.56 -10.86 -2.60
CA LEU A 216 -16.30 -11.24 -1.98
C LEU A 216 -15.47 -9.98 -1.76
N GLY A 217 -15.41 -9.52 -0.51
CA GLY A 217 -14.69 -8.33 -0.12
C GLY A 217 -13.39 -8.67 0.59
N HIS A 218 -12.35 -7.89 0.32
CA HIS A 218 -11.10 -7.95 1.09
C HIS A 218 -10.80 -6.61 1.76
N SER A 219 -10.39 -6.65 3.04
CA SER A 219 -9.96 -5.48 3.80
C SER A 219 -10.99 -4.33 3.74
N LEU A 220 -10.57 -3.11 3.37
CA LEU A 220 -11.44 -1.93 3.20
C LEU A 220 -12.68 -2.19 2.32
N GLY A 221 -12.61 -3.10 1.34
CA GLY A 221 -13.75 -3.45 0.49
C GLY A 221 -14.95 -3.96 1.28
N ASN A 222 -14.72 -4.62 2.42
CA ASN A 222 -15.78 -5.07 3.31
C ASN A 222 -16.52 -3.92 3.99
N ILE A 223 -15.81 -2.84 4.30
CA ILE A 223 -16.40 -1.63 4.88
C ILE A 223 -17.33 -0.98 3.86
N HIS A 224 -16.91 -0.89 2.60
CA HIS A 224 -17.76 -0.38 1.52
C HIS A 224 -18.94 -1.30 1.20
N ILE A 225 -18.76 -2.62 1.20
CA ILE A 225 -19.87 -3.58 1.08
C ILE A 225 -20.88 -3.35 2.20
N ASN A 226 -20.44 -3.26 3.46
CA ASN A 226 -21.38 -3.10 4.56
C ASN A 226 -22.10 -1.74 4.50
N TYR A 227 -21.36 -0.67 4.16
CA TYR A 227 -21.96 0.64 3.90
C TYR A 227 -23.05 0.58 2.83
N PHE A 228 -22.78 -0.10 1.71
CA PHE A 228 -23.74 -0.32 0.63
C PHE A 228 -24.99 -1.06 1.13
N LEU A 229 -24.81 -2.16 1.87
CA LEU A 229 -25.89 -3.00 2.38
C LEU A 229 -26.81 -2.28 3.37
N HIS A 230 -26.30 -1.26 4.08
CA HIS A 230 -27.07 -0.49 5.06
C HIS A 230 -27.69 0.80 4.50
N ASN A 231 -27.10 1.40 3.45
CA ASN A 231 -27.47 2.74 3.00
C ASN A 231 -28.01 2.83 1.56
N TYR A 232 -27.75 1.83 0.70
CA TYR A 232 -28.07 1.91 -0.74
C TYR A 232 -29.10 0.89 -1.23
N VAL A 233 -29.36 -0.13 -0.42
CA VAL A 233 -30.28 -1.22 -0.76
C VAL A 233 -31.19 -1.52 0.40
N ASP A 234 -32.41 -1.92 0.07
CA ASP A 234 -33.42 -2.37 1.01
C ASP A 234 -33.37 -3.89 1.18
N LYS A 235 -34.23 -4.40 2.06
CA LYS A 235 -34.35 -5.83 2.31
C LYS A 235 -34.74 -6.61 1.05
N GLU A 236 -35.67 -6.09 0.25
CA GLU A 236 -36.13 -6.74 -0.98
C GLU A 236 -34.99 -6.96 -1.97
N PHE A 237 -34.15 -5.94 -2.18
CA PHE A 237 -32.97 -6.07 -3.02
C PHE A 237 -31.99 -7.12 -2.48
N LYS A 238 -31.71 -7.11 -1.18
CA LYS A 238 -30.82 -8.09 -0.55
C LYS A 238 -31.36 -9.51 -0.73
N ASP A 239 -32.64 -9.72 -0.44
CA ASP A 239 -33.31 -11.01 -0.57
C ASP A 239 -33.39 -11.49 -2.02
N THR A 240 -33.50 -10.59 -2.99
CA THR A 240 -33.64 -10.92 -4.42
C THR A 240 -32.29 -11.22 -5.05
N PHE A 241 -31.27 -10.40 -4.79
CA PHE A 241 -30.04 -10.42 -5.56
C PHE A 241 -28.84 -10.98 -4.81
N ILE A 242 -28.81 -10.97 -3.48
CA ILE A 242 -27.58 -11.29 -2.74
C ILE A 242 -27.68 -12.68 -2.11
N GLN A 243 -26.72 -13.54 -2.47
CA GLN A 243 -26.61 -14.88 -1.92
C GLN A 243 -25.91 -14.83 -0.57
N SER A 244 -24.73 -14.25 -0.54
CA SER A 244 -23.92 -14.11 0.66
C SER A 244 -22.82 -13.05 0.49
N HIS A 245 -22.24 -12.64 1.60
CA HIS A 245 -21.02 -11.84 1.68
C HIS A 245 -19.90 -12.69 2.28
N ILE A 246 -18.80 -12.86 1.54
CA ILE A 246 -17.56 -13.43 2.05
C ILE A 246 -16.62 -12.28 2.39
N ALA A 247 -16.35 -12.09 3.67
CA ALA A 247 -15.55 -11.00 4.21
C ALA A 247 -14.15 -11.50 4.59
N LEU A 248 -13.16 -11.21 3.74
CA LEU A 248 -11.76 -11.54 3.99
C LEU A 248 -11.07 -10.40 4.74
N ALA A 249 -10.56 -10.69 5.94
CA ALA A 249 -9.73 -9.79 6.75
C ALA A 249 -10.32 -8.37 6.92
N ALA A 250 -11.60 -8.28 7.30
CA ALA A 250 -12.34 -7.02 7.35
C ALA A 250 -11.97 -6.18 8.59
N PRO A 251 -11.45 -4.94 8.41
CA PRO A 251 -11.09 -4.05 9.53
C PRO A 251 -12.32 -3.30 10.07
N TRP A 252 -13.30 -4.04 10.59
CA TRP A 252 -14.61 -3.52 10.99
C TRP A 252 -14.55 -2.27 11.88
N ALA A 253 -13.62 -2.26 12.84
CA ALA A 253 -13.40 -1.15 13.77
C ALA A 253 -12.09 -0.38 13.50
N GLY A 254 -11.52 -0.54 12.30
CA GLY A 254 -10.25 0.09 11.90
C GLY A 254 -9.01 -0.75 12.16
N SER A 255 -7.84 -0.13 12.04
CA SER A 255 -6.52 -0.76 12.23
C SER A 255 -5.53 0.26 12.80
N MET A 256 -4.66 -0.19 13.71
CA MET A 256 -3.56 0.63 14.23
C MET A 256 -2.60 1.10 13.14
N GLN A 257 -2.49 0.37 12.02
CA GLN A 257 -1.62 0.76 10.92
C GLN A 257 -1.91 2.18 10.41
N ILE A 258 -3.17 2.62 10.48
CA ILE A 258 -3.59 3.98 10.13
C ILE A 258 -2.96 5.02 11.05
N VAL A 259 -2.83 4.74 12.35
CA VAL A 259 -2.20 5.67 13.30
C VAL A 259 -0.73 5.89 12.93
N LYS A 260 0.01 4.81 12.61
CA LYS A 260 1.39 4.92 12.11
C LYS A 260 1.48 5.69 10.80
N LEU A 261 0.55 5.44 9.87
CA LEU A 261 0.45 6.18 8.61
C LEU A 261 0.22 7.68 8.84
N LEU A 262 -0.67 8.06 9.76
CA LEU A 262 -0.97 9.46 10.07
C LEU A 262 0.19 10.16 10.79
N VAL A 263 0.91 9.47 11.69
CA VAL A 263 2.04 10.05 12.44
C VAL A 263 3.29 10.14 11.57
N SER A 264 3.80 9.00 11.10
CA SER A 264 5.12 8.89 10.45
C SER A 264 5.09 8.50 8.98
N GLY A 265 3.89 8.25 8.43
CA GLY A 265 3.73 7.69 7.11
C GLY A 265 3.95 6.18 7.07
N TYR A 266 3.60 5.58 5.94
CA TYR A 266 3.70 4.16 5.71
C TYR A 266 4.22 3.86 4.31
N ASN A 267 5.32 3.13 4.21
CA ASN A 267 5.88 2.72 2.92
C ASN A 267 5.28 1.39 2.41
N MET A 268 4.08 1.02 2.85
CA MET A 268 3.33 -0.14 2.32
C MET A 268 4.12 -1.46 2.40
N GLU A 269 4.94 -1.62 3.45
CA GLU A 269 5.86 -2.76 3.60
C GLU A 269 6.85 -2.93 2.45
N PHE A 270 7.00 -1.93 1.58
CA PHE A 270 8.17 -1.76 0.73
C PHE A 270 9.31 -1.16 1.55
N TYR A 271 9.55 -1.71 2.74
CA TYR A 271 10.49 -1.22 3.74
C TYR A 271 11.95 -1.16 3.27
N ARG A 272 12.21 -1.65 2.06
CA ARG A 272 13.52 -1.71 1.43
C ARG A 272 13.61 -0.96 0.11
N ILE A 273 12.49 -0.48 -0.44
CA ILE A 273 12.55 0.62 -1.39
C ILE A 273 12.87 1.84 -0.54
N PHE A 274 13.85 2.67 -0.91
CA PHE A 274 14.32 3.83 -0.13
C PHE A 274 13.28 4.97 -0.06
N LEU A 275 12.04 4.63 0.26
CA LEU A 275 10.91 5.51 0.48
C LEU A 275 10.87 5.83 1.96
N ALA A 276 11.40 7.00 2.32
CA ALA A 276 11.18 7.56 3.64
C ALA A 276 9.66 7.65 3.87
N PRO A 277 9.08 6.96 4.86
CA PRO A 277 7.62 6.93 5.06
C PRO A 277 7.03 8.34 5.19
N SER A 278 7.77 9.27 5.79
CA SER A 278 7.40 10.68 5.93
C SER A 278 7.16 11.41 4.62
N LYS A 279 7.79 10.99 3.51
CA LYS A 279 7.55 11.55 2.17
C LYS A 279 6.18 11.14 1.63
N LEU A 280 5.76 9.91 1.88
CA LEU A 280 4.44 9.40 1.49
C LEU A 280 3.34 9.91 2.40
N ARG A 281 3.67 10.20 3.67
CA ARG A 281 2.73 10.75 4.67
C ARG A 281 1.94 11.94 4.14
N ILE A 282 2.55 12.78 3.30
CA ILE A 282 1.93 13.98 2.72
C ILE A 282 0.68 13.60 1.93
N MET A 283 0.78 12.68 0.96
CA MET A 283 -0.41 12.22 0.23
C MET A 283 -1.32 11.34 1.10
N GLN A 284 -0.74 10.50 1.97
CA GLN A 284 -1.50 9.53 2.76
C GLN A 284 -2.47 10.18 3.75
N ARG A 285 -2.08 11.33 4.30
CA ARG A 285 -2.90 12.18 5.16
C ARG A 285 -4.06 12.85 4.42
N THR A 286 -4.09 12.84 3.09
CA THR A 286 -5.19 13.45 2.31
C THR A 286 -6.26 12.45 1.87
N TRP A 287 -6.02 11.15 2.10
CA TRP A 287 -6.95 10.10 1.71
C TRP A 287 -8.04 9.94 2.77
N GLY A 288 -9.28 10.28 2.41
CA GLY A 288 -10.45 10.18 3.30
C GLY A 288 -10.68 8.77 3.83
N SER A 289 -10.35 7.74 3.05
CA SER A 289 -10.44 6.34 3.46
C SER A 289 -9.51 5.97 4.62
N SER A 290 -8.37 6.65 4.79
CA SER A 290 -7.48 6.42 5.93
C SER A 290 -8.21 6.67 7.25
N TYR A 291 -9.00 7.74 7.31
CA TYR A 291 -9.76 8.13 8.49
C TYR A 291 -10.97 7.24 8.77
N LEU A 292 -11.53 6.62 7.74
CA LEU A 292 -12.58 5.61 7.88
C LEU A 292 -12.09 4.40 8.70
N LEU A 293 -10.80 4.08 8.55
CA LEU A 293 -10.09 2.96 9.18
C LEU A 293 -9.37 3.33 10.48
N TYR A 294 -9.58 4.54 11.01
CA TYR A 294 -9.08 4.91 12.34
C TYR A 294 -9.71 4.00 13.42
N PRO A 295 -9.00 3.67 14.52
CA PRO A 295 -9.55 2.89 15.63
C PRO A 295 -10.91 3.39 16.14
N LYS A 296 -11.86 2.48 16.41
CA LYS A 296 -13.21 2.79 16.91
C LYS A 296 -13.65 1.89 18.06
N GLU A 297 -14.62 2.38 18.84
CA GLU A 297 -15.42 1.54 19.72
C GLU A 297 -16.24 0.53 18.90
N PRO A 298 -16.54 -0.67 19.42
CA PRO A 298 -16.17 -1.16 20.76
C PRO A 298 -14.79 -1.82 20.83
N ALA A 299 -14.06 -1.95 19.71
CA ALA A 299 -12.79 -2.68 19.66
C ALA A 299 -11.65 -1.99 20.42
N TRP A 300 -11.65 -0.66 20.49
CA TRP A 300 -10.79 0.13 21.37
C TRP A 300 -11.64 0.86 22.40
N LYS A 301 -11.23 0.85 23.68
CA LYS A 301 -11.92 1.64 24.71
C LYS A 301 -11.58 3.12 24.56
N LYS A 302 -12.49 3.98 25.02
CA LYS A 302 -12.30 5.44 24.94
C LYS A 302 -11.00 5.95 25.58
N ASP A 303 -10.63 5.35 26.70
CA ASP A 303 -9.46 5.69 27.53
C ASP A 303 -8.23 4.82 27.27
N GLU A 304 -8.31 3.86 26.35
CA GLU A 304 -7.19 2.99 25.99
C GLU A 304 -6.12 3.78 25.22
N VAL A 305 -4.90 3.79 25.74
CA VAL A 305 -3.75 4.40 25.06
C VAL A 305 -3.26 3.49 23.96
N PHE A 306 -3.49 3.89 22.71
CA PHE A 306 -3.03 3.16 21.52
C PHE A 306 -1.82 3.82 20.84
N ALA A 307 -1.52 5.07 21.17
CA ALA A 307 -0.32 5.75 20.69
C ALA A 307 0.26 6.68 21.73
N ALA A 308 1.58 6.89 21.70
CA ALA A 308 2.27 7.84 22.57
C ALA A 308 3.36 8.59 21.80
N SER A 309 3.44 9.90 22.00
CA SER A 309 4.52 10.75 21.51
C SER A 309 5.24 11.43 22.68
N PRO A 310 6.30 12.20 22.43
CA PRO A 310 6.90 13.06 23.45
C PRO A 310 5.95 14.13 24.00
N LYS A 311 4.88 14.45 23.26
CA LYS A 311 3.92 15.50 23.62
C LYS A 311 2.80 14.96 24.50
N ASN A 312 2.23 13.80 24.13
CA ASN A 312 1.09 13.24 24.84
C ASN A 312 0.90 11.73 24.59
N ASN A 313 0.05 11.11 25.40
CA ASN A 313 -0.57 9.82 25.14
C ASN A 313 -1.92 10.03 24.44
N TYR A 314 -2.19 9.22 23.41
CA TYR A 314 -3.38 9.33 22.57
C TYR A 314 -4.31 8.14 22.77
N THR A 315 -5.58 8.48 22.95
CA THR A 315 -6.73 7.59 23.11
C THR A 315 -7.85 8.06 22.18
N LEU A 316 -9.02 7.42 22.22
CA LEU A 316 -10.17 7.92 21.44
C LEU A 316 -10.78 9.19 22.06
N ASN A 317 -10.43 9.55 23.29
CA ASN A 317 -10.94 10.76 23.96
C ASN A 317 -10.23 12.06 23.51
N ASN A 318 -9.04 11.99 22.90
CA ASN A 318 -8.26 13.17 22.55
C ASN A 318 -7.78 13.18 21.08
N ILE A 319 -8.65 12.77 20.17
CA ILE A 319 -8.35 12.71 18.72
C ILE A 319 -8.06 14.11 18.14
N GLU A 320 -8.76 15.17 18.58
CA GLU A 320 -8.46 16.54 18.15
C GLU A 320 -7.03 16.96 18.55
N GLU A 321 -6.64 16.64 19.78
CA GLU A 321 -5.31 16.91 20.31
C GLU A 321 -4.23 16.13 19.54
N PHE A 322 -4.50 14.87 19.19
CA PHE A 322 -3.62 14.07 18.32
C PHE A 322 -3.28 14.80 17.01
N PHE A 323 -4.28 15.37 16.32
CA PHE A 323 -4.04 16.12 15.08
C PHE A 323 -3.38 17.48 15.30
N LYS A 324 -3.71 18.16 16.40
CA LYS A 324 -3.06 19.41 16.81
C LYS A 324 -1.56 19.20 17.07
N ASP A 325 -1.20 18.14 17.79
CA ASP A 325 0.19 17.80 18.09
C ASP A 325 1.02 17.45 16.86
N LEU A 326 0.38 16.85 15.85
CA LEU A 326 1.00 16.58 14.54
C LEU A 326 1.16 17.81 13.65
N ASN A 327 0.72 18.99 14.12
CA ASN A 327 0.59 20.21 13.33
C ASN A 327 -0.19 19.97 12.03
N TYR A 328 -1.29 19.23 12.13
CA TYR A 328 -2.14 18.84 11.00
C TYR A 328 -3.62 18.84 11.40
N THR A 329 -4.11 20.01 11.81
CA THR A 329 -5.48 20.20 12.31
C THR A 329 -6.56 19.89 11.28
N GLU A 330 -6.28 20.09 9.98
CA GLU A 330 -7.17 19.64 8.89
C GLU A 330 -7.46 18.12 8.95
N GLY A 331 -6.53 17.33 9.52
CA GLY A 331 -6.75 15.91 9.73
C GLY A 331 -7.91 15.60 10.69
N TYR A 332 -8.20 16.48 11.66
CA TYR A 332 -9.36 16.29 12.53
C TYR A 332 -10.67 16.53 11.79
N GLU A 333 -10.72 17.54 10.92
CA GLU A 333 -11.88 17.79 10.06
C GLU A 333 -12.13 16.63 9.07
N GLN A 334 -11.06 16.07 8.51
CA GLN A 334 -11.15 14.87 7.69
C GLN A 334 -11.59 13.64 8.49
N TYR A 335 -11.13 13.49 9.74
CA TYR A 335 -11.59 12.45 10.65
C TYR A 335 -13.11 12.53 10.86
N LEU A 336 -13.62 13.71 11.24
CA LEU A 336 -15.06 13.94 11.43
C LEU A 336 -15.85 13.67 10.15
N ALA A 337 -15.38 14.19 9.02
CA ALA A 337 -16.02 14.00 7.71
C ALA A 337 -16.06 12.52 7.28
N ALA A 338 -15.05 11.73 7.65
CA ALA A 338 -15.01 10.29 7.36
C ALA A 338 -15.94 9.45 8.24
N GLN A 339 -16.43 9.99 9.36
CA GLN A 339 -17.42 9.31 10.20
C GLN A 339 -18.87 9.59 9.77
N GLU A 340 -19.12 10.54 8.86
CA GLU A 340 -20.47 10.90 8.44
C GLU A 340 -21.23 9.70 7.81
N LYS A 341 -22.43 9.40 8.32
CA LYS A 341 -23.29 8.28 7.87
C LYS A 341 -22.66 6.89 8.05
N THR A 342 -21.72 6.76 8.98
CA THR A 342 -21.01 5.50 9.23
C THR A 342 -21.45 4.77 10.49
N GLU A 343 -22.52 5.22 11.13
CA GLU A 343 -22.98 4.72 12.44
C GLU A 343 -23.31 3.22 12.40
N ARG A 344 -23.75 2.74 11.23
CA ARG A 344 -24.16 1.35 10.99
C ARG A 344 -23.09 0.47 10.36
N LEU A 345 -21.85 0.96 10.21
CA LEU A 345 -20.77 0.18 9.58
C LEU A 345 -20.41 -1.09 10.33
N MET A 346 -20.67 -1.14 11.63
CA MET A 346 -20.45 -2.30 12.49
C MET A 346 -21.77 -3.02 12.86
N ASP A 347 -22.88 -2.69 12.21
CA ASP A 347 -24.11 -3.45 12.31
C ASP A 347 -24.01 -4.74 11.47
N THR A 348 -24.74 -5.77 11.88
CA THR A 348 -24.88 -6.99 11.09
C THR A 348 -25.68 -6.72 9.79
N PRO A 349 -25.21 -7.11 8.59
CA PRO A 349 -25.84 -6.77 7.31
C PRO A 349 -27.18 -7.46 6.99
N ASP A 350 -27.69 -8.33 7.87
CA ASP A 350 -28.91 -9.14 7.71
C ASP A 350 -28.93 -10.07 6.48
N ILE A 351 -27.74 -10.47 5.99
CA ILE A 351 -27.55 -11.49 4.94
C ILE A 351 -26.62 -12.58 5.44
N GLN A 352 -26.58 -13.72 4.74
CA GLN A 352 -25.59 -14.75 5.01
C GLN A 352 -24.18 -14.16 4.85
N THR A 353 -23.39 -14.18 5.92
CA THR A 353 -22.06 -13.57 5.98
C THR A 353 -21.03 -14.58 6.48
N HIS A 354 -19.93 -14.71 5.75
CA HIS A 354 -18.83 -15.61 6.06
C HIS A 354 -17.58 -14.77 6.29
N CYS A 355 -17.19 -14.58 7.54
CA CYS A 355 -15.99 -13.85 7.90
C CYS A 355 -14.80 -14.81 7.97
N ILE A 356 -13.75 -14.53 7.21
CA ILE A 356 -12.53 -15.33 7.18
C ILE A 356 -11.37 -14.42 7.58
N ASN A 357 -10.78 -14.71 8.74
CA ASN A 357 -9.83 -13.83 9.41
C ASN A 357 -8.49 -14.54 9.64
N GLY A 358 -7.39 -13.90 9.24
CA GLY A 358 -6.06 -14.33 9.65
C GLY A 358 -5.79 -13.97 11.12
N ILE A 359 -5.22 -14.89 11.87
CA ILE A 359 -4.80 -14.68 13.27
C ILE A 359 -3.41 -15.28 13.51
N GLY A 360 -2.85 -15.08 14.70
CA GLY A 360 -1.54 -15.61 15.11
C GLY A 360 -0.36 -14.80 14.58
N ILE A 361 -0.58 -13.67 13.90
CA ILE A 361 0.47 -12.79 13.42
C ILE A 361 0.61 -11.59 14.36
N LYS A 362 1.85 -11.32 14.80
CA LYS A 362 2.18 -10.13 15.59
C LYS A 362 1.69 -8.87 14.88
N THR A 363 0.69 -8.22 15.47
CA THR A 363 0.02 -7.06 14.90
C THR A 363 0.16 -5.86 15.84
N PRO A 364 0.65 -4.71 15.39
CA PRO A 364 0.85 -3.55 16.25
C PRO A 364 -0.44 -3.10 16.95
N GLU A 365 -0.42 -3.03 18.28
CA GLU A 365 -1.54 -2.53 19.08
C GLU A 365 -1.24 -1.16 19.70
N ILE A 366 0.02 -0.92 20.08
CA ILE A 366 0.45 0.37 20.64
C ILE A 366 1.73 0.82 19.94
N TYR A 367 1.71 2.07 19.47
CA TYR A 367 2.89 2.74 18.92
C TYR A 367 3.43 3.80 19.87
N LYS A 368 4.75 3.83 20.06
CA LYS A 368 5.40 4.92 20.81
C LYS A 368 6.56 5.52 20.03
N TRP A 369 6.58 6.85 19.99
CA TRP A 369 7.67 7.64 19.41
C TRP A 369 8.41 8.40 20.51
N SER A 370 9.74 8.33 20.49
CA SER A 370 10.62 9.20 21.26
C SER A 370 10.85 10.52 20.54
N GLU A 371 11.49 11.46 21.23
CA GLU A 371 11.72 12.83 20.73
C GLU A 371 12.51 12.86 19.42
N LEU A 372 13.47 11.95 19.24
CA LEU A 372 14.28 11.85 18.02
C LEU A 372 13.53 11.27 16.83
N TYR A 373 12.44 10.53 17.07
CA TYR A 373 11.70 9.82 16.03
C TYR A 373 10.39 10.54 15.65
N TYR A 374 9.79 11.27 16.59
CA TYR A 374 8.51 11.93 16.36
C TYR A 374 8.66 13.21 15.52
N PRO A 375 7.79 13.47 14.53
CA PRO A 375 6.83 12.55 13.92
C PRO A 375 7.37 11.86 12.66
N ASP A 376 8.61 12.14 12.24
CA ASP A 376 9.08 11.87 10.87
C ASP A 376 9.71 10.49 10.64
N TYR A 377 9.94 9.74 11.72
CA TYR A 377 10.47 8.38 11.66
C TYR A 377 9.44 7.36 12.19
N PRO A 378 9.53 6.10 11.75
CA PRO A 378 8.71 5.03 12.31
C PRO A 378 8.84 4.94 13.84
N PRO A 379 7.81 4.45 14.55
CA PRO A 379 7.86 4.34 15.99
C PRO A 379 9.05 3.48 16.44
N ASN A 380 9.81 3.97 17.41
CA ASN A 380 10.96 3.24 17.96
C ASN A 380 10.54 2.17 18.98
N THR A 381 9.29 2.20 19.44
CA THR A 381 8.69 1.13 20.26
C THR A 381 7.34 0.73 19.69
N VAL A 382 7.16 -0.58 19.47
CA VAL A 382 5.90 -1.18 19.01
C VAL A 382 5.53 -2.32 19.96
N ILE A 383 4.36 -2.23 20.59
CA ILE A 383 3.77 -3.33 21.34
C ILE A 383 2.79 -4.03 20.41
N ASN A 384 3.00 -5.33 20.21
CA ASN A 384 2.18 -6.13 19.32
C ASN A 384 1.19 -6.96 20.14
N GLY A 385 -0.04 -7.05 19.65
CA GLY A 385 -1.00 -8.07 20.01
C GLY A 385 -1.21 -9.04 18.85
N ASP A 386 -2.40 -9.62 18.79
CA ASP A 386 -2.80 -10.61 17.79
C ASP A 386 -3.54 -9.98 16.60
N GLY A 387 -3.52 -10.66 15.47
CA GLY A 387 -4.18 -10.25 14.23
C GLY A 387 -3.52 -10.89 13.01
N ASP A 388 -3.66 -10.24 11.86
CA ASP A 388 -3.11 -10.69 10.57
C ASP A 388 -1.83 -9.93 10.15
N GLY A 389 -1.23 -9.16 11.06
CA GLY A 389 -0.08 -8.29 10.83
C GLY A 389 -0.43 -6.88 10.36
N THR A 390 -1.70 -6.62 10.01
CA THR A 390 -2.21 -5.27 9.67
C THR A 390 -3.44 -4.92 10.49
N VAL A 391 -4.45 -5.78 10.49
CA VAL A 391 -5.71 -5.60 11.19
C VAL A 391 -5.65 -6.31 12.52
N ASN A 392 -5.88 -5.54 13.59
CA ASN A 392 -5.90 -6.05 14.94
C ASN A 392 -7.03 -7.07 15.12
N LYS A 393 -6.77 -8.15 15.86
CA LYS A 393 -7.76 -9.19 16.15
C LYS A 393 -9.05 -8.62 16.74
N LYS A 394 -8.96 -7.64 17.63
CA LYS A 394 -10.14 -6.96 18.21
C LYS A 394 -11.04 -6.24 17.18
N SER A 395 -10.49 -5.82 16.05
CA SER A 395 -11.27 -5.28 14.92
C SER A 395 -11.90 -6.40 14.09
N LEU A 396 -11.15 -7.49 13.83
CA LEU A 396 -11.67 -8.68 13.14
C LEU A 396 -12.82 -9.36 13.92
N ASP A 397 -12.75 -9.33 15.26
CA ASP A 397 -13.68 -9.97 16.19
C ASP A 397 -15.06 -9.31 16.27
N ILE A 398 -15.28 -8.16 15.62
CA ILE A 398 -16.64 -7.60 15.47
C ILE A 398 -17.58 -8.63 14.81
N CYS A 399 -17.07 -9.40 13.85
CA CYS A 399 -17.89 -10.45 13.23
C CYS A 399 -18.19 -11.62 14.18
N LYS A 400 -17.33 -11.88 15.18
CA LYS A 400 -17.64 -12.85 16.26
C LYS A 400 -18.72 -12.34 17.21
N MET A 401 -18.85 -11.03 17.35
CA MET A 401 -20.00 -10.46 18.08
C MET A 401 -21.27 -10.75 17.29
N TRP A 402 -21.28 -10.45 15.99
CA TRP A 402 -22.44 -10.74 15.13
C TRP A 402 -22.82 -12.21 15.09
N SER A 403 -21.87 -13.15 15.08
CA SER A 403 -22.16 -14.59 15.05
C SER A 403 -22.80 -15.12 16.33
N LYS A 404 -22.69 -14.39 17.45
CA LYS A 404 -23.41 -14.72 18.69
C LYS A 404 -24.88 -14.30 18.60
N ASP A 405 -25.15 -13.20 17.90
CA ASP A 405 -26.47 -12.59 17.82
C ASP A 405 -27.26 -13.03 16.56
N SER A 406 -26.59 -13.58 15.55
CA SER A 406 -27.18 -13.98 14.27
C SER A 406 -26.60 -15.29 13.74
N ASN A 407 -27.50 -16.26 13.50
CA ASN A 407 -27.15 -17.53 12.84
C ASN A 407 -26.79 -17.38 11.35
N LYS A 408 -26.96 -16.19 10.76
CA LYS A 408 -26.54 -15.88 9.39
C LYS A 408 -25.05 -15.58 9.30
N VAL A 409 -24.35 -15.42 10.42
CA VAL A 409 -22.94 -15.05 10.44
C VAL A 409 -22.09 -16.23 10.90
N THR A 410 -21.08 -16.55 10.10
CA THR A 410 -20.07 -17.57 10.39
C THR A 410 -18.70 -16.90 10.44
N VAL A 411 -17.82 -17.40 11.32
CA VAL A 411 -16.47 -16.88 11.48
C VAL A 411 -15.48 -18.04 11.43
N ASP A 412 -14.59 -17.99 10.46
CA ASP A 412 -13.47 -18.91 10.29
C ASP A 412 -12.16 -18.14 10.58
N GLU A 413 -11.38 -18.66 11.51
CA GLU A 413 -10.06 -18.12 11.82
C GLU A 413 -8.97 -19.03 11.25
N ILE A 414 -8.05 -18.44 10.51
CA ILE A 414 -6.94 -19.14 9.88
C ILE A 414 -5.65 -18.72 10.58
N GLU A 415 -5.09 -19.66 11.36
CA GLU A 415 -3.84 -19.47 12.08
C GLU A 415 -2.67 -19.14 11.14
N ASN A 416 -1.76 -18.29 11.62
CA ASN A 416 -0.54 -17.86 10.95
C ASN A 416 -0.75 -17.29 9.53
N THR A 417 -1.89 -16.64 9.30
CA THR A 417 -2.22 -16.04 7.99
C THR A 417 -2.09 -14.52 8.03
N ASN A 418 -1.27 -13.97 7.13
CA ASN A 418 -1.05 -12.52 7.03
C ASN A 418 -2.16 -11.82 6.23
N HIS A 419 -2.32 -10.51 6.42
CA HIS A 419 -3.35 -9.68 5.78
C HIS A 419 -3.34 -9.80 4.26
N ILE A 420 -2.15 -9.77 3.66
CA ILE A 420 -1.93 -10.02 2.24
C ILE A 420 -0.87 -11.12 2.15
N PHE A 421 -0.98 -11.99 1.15
CA PHE A 421 0.01 -13.02 0.89
C PHE A 421 1.39 -12.38 0.62
N LYS A 422 2.25 -12.35 1.64
CA LYS A 422 3.62 -11.86 1.52
C LYS A 422 4.46 -12.93 0.84
N ASN A 423 4.52 -12.92 -0.50
CA ASN A 423 5.45 -13.75 -1.28
C ASN A 423 6.94 -13.37 -1.10
N PHE A 424 7.26 -12.59 -0.06
CA PHE A 424 8.53 -11.91 0.18
C PHE A 424 9.35 -12.51 1.32
N THR A 425 8.95 -13.63 1.90
CA THR A 425 9.78 -14.34 2.89
C THR A 425 11.13 -14.81 2.31
N GLY A 426 11.27 -14.89 0.98
CA GLY A 426 12.55 -15.18 0.33
C GLY A 426 13.52 -13.99 0.15
N ASN A 427 13.11 -12.75 0.43
CA ASN A 427 13.91 -11.57 0.03
C ASN A 427 14.76 -10.97 1.16
N SER A 428 14.60 -11.43 2.41
CA SER A 428 15.55 -11.11 3.49
C SER A 428 16.95 -11.58 3.11
N MET A 429 17.07 -12.84 2.71
CA MET A 429 18.31 -13.46 2.23
C MET A 429 18.78 -12.78 0.93
N GLY A 430 17.89 -12.51 -0.02
CA GLY A 430 18.23 -11.90 -1.31
C GLY A 430 18.83 -10.49 -1.20
N ILE A 431 18.23 -9.63 -0.38
CA ILE A 431 18.72 -8.24 -0.19
C ILE A 431 19.96 -8.20 0.70
N CYS A 432 20.03 -9.08 1.71
CA CYS A 432 21.23 -9.22 2.52
C CYS A 432 22.41 -9.70 1.65
N ASN A 433 22.20 -10.70 0.79
CA ASN A 433 23.22 -11.17 -0.16
C ASN A 433 23.59 -10.10 -1.18
N MET A 434 22.61 -9.35 -1.71
CA MET A 434 22.85 -8.20 -2.57
C MET A 434 23.76 -7.17 -1.91
N CYS A 435 23.45 -6.79 -0.66
CA CYS A 435 24.28 -5.87 0.11
C CYS A 435 25.69 -6.42 0.32
N LYS A 436 25.82 -7.67 0.77
CA LYS A 436 27.13 -8.27 1.03
C LYS A 436 27.98 -8.36 -0.24
N SER A 437 27.39 -8.76 -1.37
CA SER A 437 28.09 -8.79 -2.68
C SER A 437 28.56 -7.39 -3.06
N LEU A 438 27.70 -6.38 -2.89
CA LEU A 438 28.05 -5.00 -3.18
C LEU A 438 29.20 -4.49 -2.31
N VAL A 439 29.11 -4.67 -1.00
CA VAL A 439 30.15 -4.25 -0.04
C VAL A 439 31.46 -4.97 -0.34
N GLN A 440 31.41 -6.26 -0.71
CA GLN A 440 32.61 -7.02 -1.05
C GLN A 440 33.23 -6.59 -2.40
N ASN A 441 32.41 -6.21 -3.38
CA ASN A 441 32.88 -5.60 -4.63
C ASN A 441 33.55 -4.24 -4.37
N ILE A 442 32.97 -3.39 -3.52
CA ILE A 442 33.60 -2.12 -3.12
C ILE A 442 34.94 -2.40 -2.42
N LYS A 443 34.99 -3.38 -1.52
CA LYS A 443 36.22 -3.78 -0.82
C LYS A 443 37.34 -4.19 -1.77
N THR A 444 37.04 -4.94 -2.83
CA THR A 444 38.02 -5.37 -3.83
C THR A 444 38.50 -4.25 -4.75
N ASN A 445 37.81 -3.10 -4.76
CA ASN A 445 38.14 -1.94 -5.58
C ASN A 445 38.65 -0.72 -4.78
N LEU A 446 38.87 -0.83 -3.46
CA LEU A 446 39.27 0.28 -2.56
C LEU A 446 40.54 1.04 -2.96
N ASN A 447 41.40 0.39 -3.73
CA ASN A 447 42.66 0.92 -4.27
C ASN A 447 42.50 1.67 -5.59
N LYS A 448 41.30 1.69 -6.18
CA LYS A 448 40.97 2.47 -7.38
C LYS A 448 40.50 3.88 -6.99
N GLY A 449 40.40 4.78 -7.99
CA GLY A 449 39.80 6.09 -7.78
C GLY A 449 38.28 6.00 -7.56
N ASP A 450 37.69 6.98 -6.87
CA ASP A 450 36.27 6.98 -6.48
C ASP A 450 35.31 6.77 -7.68
N SER A 451 35.65 7.34 -8.84
CA SER A 451 34.94 7.13 -10.11
C SER A 451 34.88 5.66 -10.52
N ASP A 452 35.99 4.95 -10.41
CA ASP A 452 36.07 3.54 -10.82
C ASP A 452 35.37 2.64 -9.81
N ILE A 453 35.43 2.97 -8.51
CA ILE A 453 34.67 2.26 -7.47
C ILE A 453 33.18 2.35 -7.76
N LEU A 454 32.66 3.56 -8.03
CA LEU A 454 31.27 3.77 -8.40
C LEU A 454 30.87 2.94 -9.62
N LYS A 455 31.70 2.94 -10.67
CA LYS A 455 31.41 2.23 -11.92
C LYS A 455 31.38 0.71 -11.73
N GLU A 456 32.31 0.15 -10.96
CA GLU A 456 32.34 -1.29 -10.67
C GLU A 456 31.20 -1.69 -9.71
N ALA A 457 30.84 -0.85 -8.74
CA ALA A 457 29.71 -1.10 -7.85
C ALA A 457 28.36 -1.09 -8.61
N TYR A 458 28.17 -0.21 -9.60
CA TYR A 458 26.98 -0.25 -10.46
C TYR A 458 26.90 -1.53 -11.31
N LYS A 459 28.04 -1.99 -11.84
CA LYS A 459 28.12 -3.28 -12.53
C LYS A 459 27.80 -4.45 -11.61
N GLU A 460 28.30 -4.42 -10.38
CA GLU A 460 27.99 -5.44 -9.38
C GLU A 460 26.49 -5.52 -9.14
N CYS A 461 25.81 -4.37 -9.07
CA CYS A 461 24.36 -4.33 -8.97
C CYS A 461 23.68 -5.04 -10.13
N ASP A 462 24.07 -4.76 -11.38
CA ASP A 462 23.52 -5.44 -12.56
C ASP A 462 23.69 -6.98 -12.44
N ILE A 463 24.83 -7.43 -11.90
CA ILE A 463 25.19 -8.85 -11.76
C ILE A 463 24.44 -9.52 -10.61
N VAL A 464 24.58 -9.01 -9.38
CA VAL A 464 24.05 -9.66 -8.17
C VAL A 464 22.53 -9.71 -8.17
N THR A 465 21.91 -8.69 -8.76
CA THR A 465 20.46 -8.61 -8.87
C THR A 465 19.94 -9.29 -10.14
N ARG A 466 20.83 -9.69 -11.05
CA ARG A 466 20.52 -10.20 -12.39
C ARG A 466 19.61 -9.24 -13.18
N ASN A 467 19.87 -7.93 -13.08
CA ASN A 467 19.04 -6.87 -13.64
C ASN A 467 17.57 -6.94 -13.18
N ASN A 468 17.31 -7.39 -11.95
CA ASN A 468 15.96 -7.44 -11.42
C ASN A 468 15.41 -6.02 -11.25
N ILE A 469 14.19 -5.76 -11.74
CA ILE A 469 13.61 -4.41 -11.76
C ILE A 469 13.44 -3.74 -10.40
N ILE A 470 13.36 -4.52 -9.33
CA ILE A 470 13.21 -4.00 -7.97
C ILE A 470 14.61 -3.91 -7.33
N LEU A 471 15.35 -5.02 -7.36
CA LEU A 471 16.63 -5.13 -6.67
C LEU A 471 17.74 -4.33 -7.36
N ASP A 472 17.77 -4.23 -8.68
CA ASP A 472 18.83 -3.52 -9.43
C ASP A 472 18.78 -2.00 -9.17
N PRO A 473 17.64 -1.31 -9.33
CA PRO A 473 17.56 0.10 -8.95
C PRO A 473 17.83 0.30 -7.46
N MET A 474 17.34 -0.60 -6.59
CA MET A 474 17.65 -0.56 -5.16
C MET A 474 19.15 -0.67 -4.88
N CYS A 475 19.85 -1.60 -5.52
CA CYS A 475 21.28 -1.77 -5.35
C CYS A 475 22.05 -0.54 -5.84
N LYS A 476 21.73 -0.04 -7.05
CA LYS A 476 22.37 1.16 -7.60
C LYS A 476 22.13 2.40 -6.75
N GLN A 477 20.96 2.47 -6.13
CA GLN A 477 20.62 3.52 -5.18
C GLN A 477 21.39 3.39 -3.87
N LEU A 478 21.60 2.16 -3.36
CA LEU A 478 22.49 1.89 -2.23
C LEU A 478 23.92 2.34 -2.54
N VAL A 479 24.43 2.05 -3.74
CA VAL A 479 25.73 2.57 -4.20
C VAL A 479 25.72 4.09 -4.19
N CYS A 480 24.74 4.72 -4.83
CA CYS A 480 24.71 6.17 -4.98
C CYS A 480 24.72 6.91 -3.64
N ARG A 481 24.06 6.35 -2.61
CA ARG A 481 23.88 7.03 -1.32
C ARG A 481 24.94 6.65 -0.30
N GLU A 482 25.30 5.36 -0.24
CA GLU A 482 26.07 4.80 0.86
C GLU A 482 27.50 4.43 0.47
N VAL A 483 27.93 4.56 -0.80
CA VAL A 483 29.30 4.14 -1.20
C VAL A 483 30.39 4.81 -0.36
N ASN A 484 30.24 6.10 -0.01
CA ASN A 484 31.21 6.80 0.83
C ASN A 484 31.24 6.26 2.26
N TYR A 485 30.07 5.97 2.83
CA TYR A 485 29.96 5.33 4.15
C TYR A 485 30.57 3.92 4.11
N ILE A 486 30.24 3.12 3.10
CA ILE A 486 30.78 1.77 2.91
C ILE A 486 32.30 1.81 2.77
N ILE A 487 32.86 2.72 1.95
CA ILE A 487 34.31 2.92 1.82
C ILE A 487 34.94 3.28 3.18
N HIS A 488 34.32 4.19 3.93
CA HIS A 488 34.81 4.60 5.24
C HIS A 488 34.85 3.42 6.23
N GLU A 489 33.75 2.67 6.35
CA GLU A 489 33.67 1.52 7.26
C GLU A 489 34.61 0.38 6.86
N LEU A 490 34.78 0.13 5.56
CA LEU A 490 35.75 -0.85 5.05
C LEU A 490 37.19 -0.45 5.35
N ARG A 491 37.53 0.85 5.30
CA ARG A 491 38.84 1.37 5.72
C ARG A 491 39.07 1.24 7.22
N ASN A 492 37.99 1.23 8.02
CA ASN A 492 38.00 0.92 9.45
C ASN A 492 37.94 -0.60 9.73
N ASN A 493 38.21 -1.46 8.75
CA ASN A 493 38.23 -2.92 8.87
C ASN A 493 36.91 -3.59 9.28
N ARG A 494 35.76 -2.93 9.11
CA ARG A 494 34.47 -3.60 9.33
C ARG A 494 34.17 -4.62 8.23
N THR A 495 33.45 -5.66 8.62
CA THR A 495 33.03 -6.76 7.74
C THR A 495 31.80 -6.36 6.92
N ALA A 496 31.58 -7.07 5.79
CA ALA A 496 30.38 -6.87 4.98
C ALA A 496 29.10 -7.17 5.77
N ASP A 497 29.13 -8.17 6.66
CA ASP A 497 28.03 -8.48 7.57
C ASP A 497 27.65 -7.31 8.46
N GLU A 498 28.63 -6.73 9.17
CA GLU A 498 28.41 -5.60 10.07
C GLU A 498 27.90 -4.36 9.32
N ILE A 499 28.50 -4.03 8.18
CA ILE A 499 28.08 -2.89 7.36
C ILE A 499 26.65 -3.10 6.86
N CYS A 500 26.32 -4.30 6.38
CA CYS A 500 24.97 -4.59 5.90
C CYS A 500 23.92 -4.69 7.02
N GLN A 501 24.32 -5.02 8.25
CA GLN A 501 23.45 -4.91 9.43
C GLN A 501 23.21 -3.45 9.83
N ASP A 502 24.25 -2.60 9.84
CA ASP A 502 24.11 -1.17 10.11
C ASP A 502 23.20 -0.47 9.09
N LEU A 503 23.35 -0.84 7.81
CA LEU A 503 22.48 -0.40 6.72
C LEU A 503 21.07 -1.01 6.77
N ARG A 504 20.81 -1.91 7.74
CA ARG A 504 19.53 -2.63 7.95
C ARG A 504 19.09 -3.49 6.77
N LEU A 505 20.05 -3.99 5.99
CA LEU A 505 19.82 -4.87 4.84
C LEU A 505 19.97 -6.36 5.21
N CYS A 506 20.76 -6.65 6.24
CA CYS A 506 20.84 -7.95 6.91
C CYS A 506 20.22 -7.87 8.30
N THR A 507 19.54 -8.94 8.72
CA THR A 507 19.13 -9.11 10.12
C THR A 507 20.31 -9.62 10.94
N LEU A 508 20.28 -9.34 12.24
CA LEU A 508 21.17 -9.95 13.23
C LEU A 508 21.04 -11.47 13.25
#